data_AF-A0A183Q3A9-F1
#
_entry.id   AF-A0A183Q3A9-F1
#
_cell.length_a   1.000
_cell.length_b   1.000
_cell.length_c   1.000
_cell.angle_alpha   90.00
_cell.angle_beta   90.00
_cell.angle_gamma   90.00
#
_symmetry.space_group_name_H-M   'P 1'
#
loop_
_entity.id
_entity.type
_entity.pdbx_description
1 polymer ?
#
loop_
_entity_poly.entity_id
_entity_poly.type
_entity_poly.pdbx_seq_one_letter_code
_entity_poly.pdbx_strand_id
1 'polypeptide(L)'
;MSQMLTIDIKPTKSFPGQKPGTSGLRKPTKTFMQHGYTENFIQSILNAAVGELLNKSQPVRLLLGGDGRYFVRESLQSIIIPICLANGVSELFVGQNGILSTPAASFIIRKHQLNGGILLTASHNPGGLNADFGIKYNCGNGGPAPEKLTDAIFAQSEKLTSYKTVKESLNIQLDCIGSTKYTLSNGQTPIVSS
;
A
#
# COMPACT_ATOMS: atom_id res chain seq x y z
N MET A 1 23.95 -12.61 -7.65
CA MET A 1 23.36 -11.36 -8.17
C MET A 1 21.92 -11.31 -7.68
N SER A 2 21.46 -10.17 -7.16
CA SER A 2 20.05 -10.00 -6.78
C SER A 2 19.17 -10.22 -8.02
N GLN A 3 18.09 -10.97 -7.88
CA GLN A 3 17.13 -11.21 -8.97
C GLN A 3 16.56 -9.86 -9.46
N MET A 4 16.60 -9.65 -10.77
CA MET A 4 15.92 -8.50 -11.39
C MET A 4 14.41 -8.78 -11.41
N LEU A 5 13.62 -7.83 -10.93
CA LEU A 5 12.17 -7.92 -10.90
C LEU A 5 11.56 -7.24 -12.11
N THR A 6 10.68 -7.92 -12.82
CA THR A 6 9.99 -7.41 -14.00
C THR A 6 8.74 -6.67 -13.57
N ILE A 7 8.65 -5.39 -13.93
CA ILE A 7 7.41 -4.61 -13.82
C ILE A 7 6.41 -5.15 -14.84
N ASP A 8 5.22 -5.48 -14.37
CA ASP A 8 4.09 -5.95 -15.18
C ASP A 8 2.91 -4.98 -15.04
N ILE A 9 2.19 -4.77 -16.15
CA ILE A 9 0.98 -3.93 -16.19
C ILE A 9 -0.20 -4.87 -16.40
N LYS A 10 -1.00 -5.05 -15.35
CA LYS A 10 -2.17 -5.94 -15.39
C LYS A 10 -3.41 -5.14 -15.77
N PRO A 11 -4.17 -5.55 -16.81
CA PRO A 11 -5.49 -4.97 -17.05
C PRO A 11 -6.43 -5.31 -15.90
N THR A 12 -7.34 -4.40 -15.59
CA THR A 12 -8.36 -4.58 -14.54
C THR A 12 -9.66 -3.88 -14.95
N LYS A 13 -10.72 -4.12 -14.19
CA LYS A 13 -11.96 -3.35 -14.25
C LYS A 13 -12.13 -2.61 -12.94
N SER A 14 -12.71 -1.40 -12.99
CA SER A 14 -13.04 -0.67 -11.78
C SER A 14 -14.06 -1.41 -10.92
N PHE A 15 -13.98 -1.21 -9.61
CA PHE A 15 -14.93 -1.77 -8.66
C PHE A 15 -15.83 -0.66 -8.12
N PRO A 16 -17.16 -0.82 -8.16
CA PRO A 16 -18.06 0.19 -7.63
C PRO A 16 -17.88 0.33 -6.11
N GLY A 17 -17.95 1.57 -5.63
CA GLY A 17 -18.02 1.84 -4.20
C GLY A 17 -16.72 1.64 -3.42
N GLN A 18 -15.54 1.74 -4.06
CA GLN A 18 -14.25 1.89 -3.39
C GLN A 18 -14.05 3.31 -2.83
N LYS A 19 -15.08 3.88 -2.20
CA LYS A 19 -15.04 5.22 -1.59
C LYS A 19 -14.51 5.12 -0.16
N PRO A 20 -13.31 5.63 0.15
CA PRO A 20 -12.84 5.69 1.52
C PRO A 20 -13.62 6.76 2.29
N GLY A 21 -13.98 6.44 3.54
CA GLY A 21 -14.46 7.45 4.49
C GLY A 21 -13.30 8.18 5.15
N THR A 22 -13.60 9.06 6.10
CA THR A 22 -12.60 9.79 6.93
C THR A 22 -11.64 8.85 7.67
N SER A 23 -12.04 7.59 7.86
CA SER A 23 -11.23 6.53 8.48
C SER A 23 -10.85 5.42 7.50
N GLY A 24 -10.70 5.73 6.21
CA GLY A 24 -10.34 4.80 5.14
C GLY A 24 -11.49 3.95 4.59
N LEU A 25 -11.16 3.02 3.70
CA LEU A 25 -12.09 2.07 3.11
C LEU A 25 -12.23 0.85 4.03
N ARG A 26 -13.47 0.50 4.39
CA ARG A 26 -13.78 -0.69 5.20
C ARG A 26 -14.83 -1.54 4.49
N LYS A 27 -14.56 -2.84 4.41
CA LYS A 27 -15.41 -3.86 3.79
C LYS A 27 -15.12 -5.21 4.45
N PRO A 28 -15.97 -6.23 4.24
CA PRO A 28 -15.66 -7.59 4.67
C PRO A 28 -14.29 -8.05 4.14
N THR A 29 -13.55 -8.82 4.93
CA THR A 29 -12.23 -9.36 4.56
C THR A 29 -12.29 -10.09 3.21
N LYS A 30 -13.33 -10.88 2.97
CA LYS A 30 -13.54 -11.58 1.69
C LYS A 30 -13.65 -10.66 0.49
N THR A 31 -14.13 -9.42 0.65
CA THR A 31 -14.18 -8.44 -0.45
C THR A 31 -12.77 -8.02 -0.85
N PHE A 32 -11.88 -7.75 0.12
CA PHE A 32 -10.48 -7.40 -0.17
C PHE A 32 -9.68 -8.55 -0.78
N MET A 33 -10.05 -9.79 -0.47
CA MET A 33 -9.44 -11.00 -1.03
C MET A 33 -9.91 -11.32 -2.46
N GLN A 34 -10.90 -10.61 -3.00
CA GLN A 34 -11.28 -10.76 -4.41
C GLN A 34 -10.15 -10.24 -5.29
N HIS A 35 -9.80 -11.02 -6.31
CA HIS A 35 -8.77 -10.64 -7.28
C HIS A 35 -9.05 -9.26 -7.88
N GLY A 36 -8.04 -8.40 -7.87
CA GLY A 36 -8.12 -7.04 -8.39
C GLY A 36 -8.71 -6.01 -7.41
N TYR A 37 -9.41 -6.41 -6.33
CA TYR A 37 -10.06 -5.44 -5.45
C TYR A 37 -9.03 -4.61 -4.67
N THR A 38 -8.12 -5.28 -3.96
CA THR A 38 -7.07 -4.60 -3.20
C THR A 38 -6.07 -3.92 -4.13
N GLU A 39 -5.71 -4.57 -5.23
CA GLU A 39 -4.79 -4.08 -6.25
C GLU A 39 -5.26 -2.74 -6.81
N ASN A 40 -6.54 -2.64 -7.21
CA ASN A 40 -7.13 -1.43 -7.74
C ASN A 40 -7.11 -0.29 -6.72
N PHE A 41 -7.44 -0.60 -5.46
CA PHE A 41 -7.52 0.43 -4.43
C PHE A 41 -6.13 0.97 -4.08
N ILE A 42 -5.12 0.10 -3.98
CA ILE A 42 -3.73 0.50 -3.74
C ILE A 42 -3.18 1.32 -4.91
N GLN A 43 -3.42 0.90 -6.16
CA GLN A 43 -3.03 1.69 -7.34
C GLN A 43 -3.69 3.07 -7.33
N SER A 44 -4.96 3.14 -6.95
CA SER A 44 -5.72 4.40 -6.86
C SER A 44 -5.18 5.32 -5.76
N ILE A 45 -4.78 4.78 -4.61
CA ILE A 45 -4.07 5.51 -3.55
C ILE A 45 -2.77 6.10 -4.09
N LEU A 46 -1.94 5.29 -4.77
CA LEU A 46 -0.65 5.76 -5.29
C LEU A 46 -0.84 6.86 -6.33
N ASN A 47 -1.77 6.67 -7.29
CA ASN A 47 -2.06 7.66 -8.32
C ASN A 47 -2.51 9.01 -7.73
N ALA A 48 -3.42 8.98 -6.75
CA ALA A 48 -3.99 10.19 -6.17
C ALA A 48 -3.06 10.89 -5.16
N ALA A 49 -2.40 10.12 -4.28
CA ALA A 49 -1.70 10.67 -3.15
C ALA A 49 -0.24 11.04 -3.45
N VAL A 50 0.43 10.29 -4.32
CA VAL A 50 1.86 10.46 -4.62
C VAL A 50 2.17 10.41 -6.12
N GLY A 51 1.17 10.32 -6.98
CA GLY A 51 1.33 10.15 -8.43
C GLY A 51 2.12 11.28 -9.09
N GLU A 52 1.94 12.54 -8.65
CA GLU A 52 2.72 13.66 -9.16
C GLU A 52 4.23 13.51 -8.88
N LEU A 53 4.59 13.01 -7.69
CA LEU A 53 5.98 12.80 -7.31
C LEU A 53 6.58 11.65 -8.12
N LEU A 54 5.83 10.54 -8.24
CA LEU A 54 6.24 9.37 -9.03
C LEU A 54 6.45 9.72 -10.50
N ASN A 55 5.55 10.51 -11.11
CA ASN A 55 5.64 10.93 -12.51
C ASN A 55 6.82 11.87 -12.78
N LYS A 56 7.26 12.63 -11.77
CA LYS A 56 8.46 13.49 -11.84
C LYS A 56 9.73 12.75 -11.43
N SER A 57 9.67 11.43 -11.25
CA SER A 57 10.79 10.61 -10.77
C SER A 57 11.39 11.10 -9.45
N GLN A 58 10.59 11.74 -8.60
CA GLN A 58 11.03 12.16 -7.27
C GLN A 58 10.99 10.97 -6.30
N PRO A 59 11.94 10.85 -5.36
CA PRO A 59 11.93 9.80 -4.35
C PRO A 59 10.63 9.83 -3.54
N VAL A 60 9.96 8.68 -3.47
CA VAL A 60 8.75 8.48 -2.65
C VAL A 60 9.04 7.41 -1.61
N ARG A 61 8.80 7.76 -0.34
CA ARG A 61 9.04 6.91 0.83
C ARG A 61 7.72 6.72 1.58
N LEU A 62 7.28 5.49 1.76
CA LEU A 62 5.99 5.17 2.38
C LEU A 62 6.15 4.23 3.58
N LEU A 63 5.26 4.39 4.55
CA LEU A 63 5.10 3.47 5.68
C LEU A 63 3.96 2.48 5.43
N LEU A 64 4.17 1.21 5.72
CA LEU A 64 3.20 0.13 5.60
C LEU A 64 3.08 -0.63 6.91
N GLY A 65 1.87 -1.03 7.27
CA GLY A 65 1.64 -1.87 8.45
C GLY A 65 0.19 -1.84 8.92
N GLY A 66 -0.14 -2.66 9.90
CA GLY A 66 -1.52 -2.81 10.34
C GLY A 66 -1.69 -3.37 11.74
N ASP A 67 -2.94 -3.62 12.11
CA ASP A 67 -3.32 -4.08 13.44
C ASP A 67 -3.21 -5.62 13.62
N GLY A 68 -2.61 -6.33 12.66
CA GLY A 68 -2.40 -7.78 12.72
C GLY A 68 -3.63 -8.63 12.38
N ARG A 69 -4.74 -8.03 11.92
CA ARG A 69 -5.90 -8.82 11.48
C ARG A 69 -5.58 -9.74 10.30
N TYR A 70 -6.41 -10.77 10.15
CA TYR A 70 -6.25 -11.92 9.23
C TYR A 70 -5.47 -11.67 7.93
N PHE A 71 -5.86 -10.67 7.13
CA PHE A 71 -5.31 -10.45 5.79
C PHE A 71 -4.11 -9.48 5.74
N VAL A 72 -3.62 -8.95 6.87
CA VAL A 72 -2.54 -7.95 6.90
C VAL A 72 -1.25 -8.47 6.28
N ARG A 73 -0.76 -9.62 6.76
CA ARG A 73 0.55 -10.15 6.34
C ARG A 73 0.54 -10.53 4.85
N GLU A 74 -0.50 -11.26 4.43
CA GLU A 74 -0.67 -11.70 3.05
C GLU A 74 -0.83 -10.50 2.08
N SER A 75 -1.68 -9.54 2.40
CA SER A 75 -1.87 -8.36 1.54
C SER A 75 -0.62 -7.51 1.41
N LEU A 76 0.20 -7.37 2.46
CA LEU A 76 1.49 -6.67 2.37
C LEU A 76 2.44 -7.36 1.40
N GLN A 77 2.69 -8.66 1.59
CA GLN A 77 3.70 -9.41 0.84
C GLN A 77 3.28 -9.64 -0.62
N SER A 78 2.04 -10.05 -0.85
CA SER A 78 1.58 -10.51 -2.15
C SER A 78 0.99 -9.42 -3.03
N ILE A 79 0.60 -8.28 -2.45
CA ILE A 79 -0.14 -7.23 -3.18
C ILE A 79 0.53 -5.85 -3.02
N ILE A 80 0.57 -5.32 -1.80
CA ILE A 80 0.87 -3.89 -1.57
C ILE A 80 2.33 -3.58 -1.88
N ILE A 81 3.27 -4.37 -1.35
CA ILE A 81 4.71 -4.15 -1.60
C ILE A 81 5.02 -4.29 -3.10
N PRO A 82 4.65 -5.39 -3.80
CA PRO A 82 4.76 -5.52 -5.26
C PRO A 82 4.28 -4.30 -6.05
N ILE A 83 3.08 -3.80 -5.73
CA ILE A 83 2.48 -2.65 -6.42
C ILE A 83 3.25 -1.36 -6.12
N CYS A 84 3.65 -1.13 -4.87
CA CYS A 84 4.45 0.04 -4.50
C CYS A 84 5.79 0.06 -5.25
N LEU A 85 6.52 -1.06 -5.27
CA LEU A 85 7.79 -1.17 -5.99
C LEU A 85 7.59 -0.91 -7.50
N ALA A 86 6.61 -1.57 -8.12
CA ALA A 86 6.33 -1.43 -9.55
C ALA A 86 5.87 -0.03 -9.98
N ASN A 87 5.33 0.75 -9.04
CA ASN A 87 4.96 2.15 -9.25
C ASN A 87 6.11 3.14 -9.01
N GLY A 88 7.28 2.68 -8.56
CA GLY A 88 8.46 3.50 -8.36
C GLY A 88 8.60 4.10 -6.95
N VAL A 89 7.92 3.55 -5.95
CA VAL A 89 8.18 3.91 -4.54
C VAL A 89 9.61 3.49 -4.20
N SER A 90 10.46 4.46 -3.85
CA SER A 90 11.90 4.26 -3.68
C SER A 90 12.27 3.60 -2.35
N GLU A 91 11.46 3.82 -1.31
CA GLU A 91 11.69 3.19 -0.01
C GLU A 91 10.36 2.84 0.69
N LEU A 92 10.29 1.63 1.24
CA LEU A 92 9.18 1.16 2.05
C LEU A 92 9.67 0.88 3.47
N PHE A 93 9.04 1.52 4.44
CA PHE A 93 9.13 1.16 5.85
C PHE A 93 7.97 0.23 6.16
N VAL A 94 8.23 -0.94 6.73
CA VAL A 94 7.20 -1.92 7.05
C VAL A 94 7.32 -2.26 8.52
N GLY A 95 6.19 -2.28 9.25
CA GLY A 95 6.23 -2.77 10.64
C GLY A 95 6.65 -4.23 10.68
N GLN A 96 7.49 -4.63 11.64
CA GLN A 96 7.87 -6.02 11.84
C GLN A 96 6.61 -6.90 11.97
N ASN A 97 6.61 -8.04 11.27
CA ASN A 97 5.46 -8.94 11.08
C ASN A 97 4.23 -8.30 10.40
N GLY A 98 4.38 -7.12 9.80
CA GLY A 98 3.29 -6.27 9.33
C GLY A 98 2.56 -5.53 10.44
N ILE A 99 3.04 -5.58 11.69
CA ILE A 99 2.37 -5.01 12.86
C ILE A 99 2.81 -3.56 13.06
N LEU A 100 1.84 -2.66 13.08
CA LEU A 100 2.06 -1.24 13.31
C LEU A 100 0.78 -0.56 13.83
N SER A 101 0.84 0.01 15.04
CA SER A 101 -0.28 0.77 15.57
C SER A 101 -0.44 2.11 14.84
N THR A 102 -1.67 2.63 14.75
CA THR A 102 -1.94 3.92 14.09
C THR A 102 -1.16 5.09 14.73
N PRO A 103 -1.02 5.19 16.06
CA PRO A 103 -0.16 6.23 16.66
C PRO A 103 1.32 6.08 16.30
N ALA A 104 1.85 4.84 16.29
CA ALA A 104 3.22 4.59 15.87
C ALA A 104 3.44 4.96 14.40
N ALA A 105 2.47 4.65 13.54
CA ALA A 105 2.51 5.03 12.13
C ALA A 105 2.59 6.56 11.96
N SER A 106 1.73 7.31 12.64
CA SER A 106 1.74 8.78 12.62
C SER A 106 3.09 9.35 13.08
N PHE A 107 3.64 8.80 14.17
CA PHE A 107 4.95 9.19 14.70
C PHE A 107 6.08 8.92 13.70
N ILE A 108 6.15 7.72 13.13
CA ILE A 108 7.22 7.32 12.20
C ILE A 108 7.17 8.15 10.92
N ILE A 109 5.97 8.38 10.34
CA ILE A 109 5.80 9.23 9.15
C ILE A 109 6.41 10.61 9.39
N ARG A 110 6.10 11.24 10.53
CA ARG A 110 6.64 12.56 10.89
C ARG A 110 8.13 12.52 11.19
N LYS A 111 8.58 11.56 12.00
CA LYS A 111 9.98 11.43 12.43
C LYS A 111 10.93 11.26 11.25
N HIS A 112 10.52 10.45 10.27
CA HIS A 112 11.33 10.14 9.08
C HIS A 112 10.97 10.95 7.84
N GLN A 113 10.03 11.91 7.98
CA GLN A 113 9.55 12.79 6.90
C GLN A 113 9.12 11.99 5.66
N LEU A 114 8.33 10.94 5.89
CA LEU A 114 7.80 10.08 4.82
C LEU A 114 6.69 10.81 4.06
N ASN A 115 6.44 10.41 2.80
CA ASN A 115 5.39 11.03 1.99
C ASN A 115 3.97 10.63 2.46
N GLY A 116 3.87 9.56 3.25
CA GLY A 116 2.63 9.07 3.84
C GLY A 116 2.75 7.62 4.30
N GLY A 117 1.61 6.98 4.52
CA GLY A 117 1.56 5.56 4.83
C GLY A 117 0.22 4.91 4.55
N ILE A 118 0.27 3.62 4.22
CA ILE A 118 -0.89 2.76 4.00
C ILE A 118 -1.05 1.86 5.23
N LEU A 119 -2.15 2.07 5.95
CA LEU A 119 -2.41 1.40 7.22
C LEU A 119 -3.54 0.36 7.04
N LEU A 120 -3.27 -0.87 7.47
CA LEU A 120 -4.18 -2.01 7.33
C LEU A 120 -4.92 -2.25 8.65
N THR A 121 -6.07 -1.60 8.80
CA THR A 121 -6.86 -1.66 10.03
C THR A 121 -8.32 -1.26 9.77
N ALA A 122 -9.24 -1.98 10.40
CA ALA A 122 -10.64 -1.58 10.53
C ALA A 122 -10.97 -1.01 11.93
N SER A 123 -9.94 -0.61 12.70
CA SER A 123 -10.05 -0.01 14.02
C SER A 123 -10.80 -0.90 15.01
N HIS A 124 -12.01 -0.53 15.42
CA HIS A 124 -12.81 -1.27 16.39
C HIS A 124 -13.60 -2.42 15.77
N ASN A 125 -13.68 -2.50 14.43
CA ASN A 125 -14.41 -3.56 13.75
C ASN A 125 -13.72 -4.93 13.97
N PRO A 126 -14.50 -6.00 14.15
CA PRO A 126 -13.97 -7.35 14.35
C PRO A 126 -13.08 -7.78 13.18
N GLY A 127 -12.01 -8.53 13.49
CA GLY A 127 -11.08 -9.08 12.50
C GLY A 127 -11.30 -10.58 12.28
N GLY A 128 -10.91 -11.08 11.12
CA GLY A 128 -11.06 -12.48 10.74
C GLY A 128 -11.52 -12.67 9.29
N LEU A 129 -11.43 -13.89 8.78
CA LEU A 129 -11.86 -14.23 7.42
C LEU A 129 -13.33 -13.87 7.14
N ASN A 130 -14.22 -14.05 8.13
CA ASN A 130 -15.66 -13.75 8.02
C ASN A 130 -16.05 -12.40 8.66
N ALA A 131 -15.08 -11.53 8.94
CA ALA A 131 -15.30 -10.23 9.57
C ALA A 131 -14.79 -9.09 8.65
N ASP A 132 -14.30 -7.99 9.22
CA ASP A 132 -13.93 -6.79 8.47
C ASP A 132 -12.42 -6.64 8.28
N PHE A 133 -12.08 -6.01 7.15
CA PHE A 133 -10.76 -5.49 6.85
C PHE A 133 -10.86 -4.01 6.45
N GLY A 134 -9.75 -3.29 6.52
CA GLY A 134 -9.75 -1.88 6.17
C GLY A 134 -8.38 -1.39 5.73
N ILE A 135 -8.40 -0.45 4.79
CA ILE A 135 -7.20 0.20 4.25
C ILE A 135 -7.37 1.71 4.42
N LYS A 136 -6.43 2.34 5.13
CA LYS A 136 -6.36 3.78 5.37
C LYS A 136 -5.11 4.35 4.71
N TYR A 137 -5.19 5.62 4.30
CA TYR A 137 -4.01 6.39 3.91
C TYR A 137 -3.79 7.54 4.88
N ASN A 138 -2.57 7.68 5.39
CA ASN A 138 -2.12 8.84 6.13
C ASN A 138 -1.16 9.67 5.26
N CYS A 139 -1.27 10.99 5.33
CA CYS A 139 -0.40 11.93 4.62
C CYS A 139 0.93 12.14 5.35
N GLY A 140 1.89 12.83 4.71
CA GLY A 140 3.21 13.11 5.28
C GLY A 140 3.25 13.91 6.59
N ASN A 141 2.14 14.58 6.96
CA ASN A 141 1.99 15.17 8.30
C ASN A 141 1.67 14.13 9.40
N GLY A 142 1.56 12.86 9.04
CA GLY A 142 1.20 11.74 9.92
C GLY A 142 -0.30 11.61 10.18
N GLY A 143 -1.12 12.54 9.70
CA GLY A 143 -2.58 12.54 9.87
C GLY A 143 -3.31 11.76 8.78
N PRO A 144 -4.63 11.51 8.94
CA PRO A 144 -5.43 10.83 7.91
C PRO A 144 -5.53 11.67 6.63
N ALA A 145 -5.79 11.00 5.51
CA ALA A 145 -6.10 11.66 4.25
C ALA A 145 -7.28 12.65 4.41
N PRO A 146 -7.13 13.92 3.97
CA PRO A 146 -8.23 14.87 3.96
C PRO A 146 -9.29 14.48 2.93
N GLU A 147 -10.51 15.01 3.06
CA GLU A 147 -11.65 14.68 2.21
C GLU A 147 -11.34 14.83 0.70
N LYS A 148 -10.69 15.94 0.33
CA LYS A 148 -10.24 16.18 -1.05
C LYS A 148 -9.38 15.04 -1.60
N LEU A 149 -8.51 14.45 -0.78
CA LEU A 149 -7.68 13.32 -1.20
C LEU A 149 -8.50 12.02 -1.24
N THR A 150 -9.38 11.77 -0.27
CA THR A 150 -10.25 10.58 -0.31
C THR A 150 -11.17 10.57 -1.53
N ASP A 151 -11.69 11.73 -1.94
CA ASP A 151 -12.49 11.87 -3.16
C ASP A 151 -11.65 11.67 -4.42
N ALA A 152 -10.41 12.18 -4.44
CA ALA A 152 -9.50 11.93 -5.55
C ALA A 152 -9.16 10.43 -5.69
N ILE A 153 -8.92 9.72 -4.58
CA ILE A 153 -8.71 8.26 -4.57
C ILE A 153 -9.94 7.55 -5.12
N PHE A 154 -11.14 7.95 -4.69
CA PHE A 154 -12.38 7.37 -5.18
C PHE A 154 -12.56 7.59 -6.69
N ALA A 155 -12.37 8.83 -7.17
CA ALA A 155 -12.48 9.15 -8.58
C ALA A 155 -11.45 8.41 -9.47
N GLN A 156 -10.26 8.13 -8.93
CA GLN A 156 -9.28 7.25 -9.60
C GLN A 156 -9.79 5.82 -9.68
N SER A 157 -10.35 5.29 -8.59
CA SER A 157 -10.82 3.90 -8.52
C SER A 157 -11.94 3.58 -9.52
N GLU A 158 -12.82 4.55 -9.81
CA GLU A 158 -13.93 4.37 -10.76
C GLU A 158 -13.47 4.29 -12.22
N LYS A 159 -12.30 4.84 -12.52
CA LYS A 159 -11.75 4.96 -13.89
C LYS A 159 -10.56 4.04 -14.15
N LEU A 160 -10.14 3.28 -13.16
CA LEU A 160 -8.92 2.46 -13.25
C LEU A 160 -9.10 1.30 -14.24
N THR A 161 -8.21 1.22 -15.22
CA THR A 161 -8.19 0.18 -16.27
C THR A 161 -6.98 -0.75 -16.18
N SER A 162 -5.96 -0.39 -15.40
CA SER A 162 -4.81 -1.24 -15.13
C SER A 162 -4.14 -0.89 -13.81
N TYR A 163 -3.36 -1.82 -13.27
CA TYR A 163 -2.43 -1.57 -12.16
C TYR A 163 -1.05 -2.15 -12.48
N LYS A 164 -0.01 -1.60 -11.86
CA LYS A 164 1.36 -2.09 -11.98
C LYS A 164 1.68 -3.01 -10.80
N THR A 165 2.37 -4.11 -11.06
CA THR A 165 2.90 -5.02 -10.03
C THR A 165 4.23 -5.62 -10.49
N VAL A 166 4.90 -6.40 -9.65
CA VAL A 166 6.04 -7.22 -10.08
C VAL A 166 5.57 -8.62 -10.48
N LYS A 167 6.17 -9.18 -11.53
CA LYS A 167 5.79 -10.50 -12.06
C LYS A 167 6.25 -11.63 -11.15
N GLU A 168 7.42 -11.48 -10.55
CA GLU A 168 8.07 -12.47 -9.71
C GLU A 168 7.51 -12.42 -8.28
N SER A 169 7.42 -13.59 -7.65
CA SER A 169 7.08 -13.65 -6.22
C SER A 169 8.22 -13.08 -5.40
N LEU A 170 7.92 -12.08 -4.57
CA LEU A 170 8.89 -11.48 -3.66
C LEU A 170 8.96 -12.29 -2.37
N ASN A 171 10.14 -12.84 -2.07
CA ASN A 171 10.39 -13.42 -0.75
C ASN A 171 10.69 -12.32 0.27
N ILE A 172 9.65 -11.61 0.71
CA ILE A 172 9.76 -10.52 1.69
C ILE A 172 9.71 -11.13 3.09
N GLN A 173 10.82 -11.04 3.82
CA GLN A 173 10.93 -11.54 5.20
C GLN A 173 10.44 -10.45 6.16
N LEU A 174 9.14 -10.44 6.49
CA LEU A 174 8.56 -9.44 7.41
C LEU A 174 8.89 -9.69 8.88
N ASP A 175 9.31 -10.89 9.24
CA ASP A 175 9.65 -11.31 10.61
C ASP A 175 11.08 -10.93 11.03
N CYS A 176 11.95 -10.67 10.06
CA CYS A 176 13.33 -10.24 10.27
C CYS A 176 13.46 -8.71 10.20
N ILE A 177 14.17 -8.12 11.15
CA ILE A 177 14.53 -6.70 11.08
C ILE A 177 15.69 -6.53 10.10
N GLY A 178 15.57 -5.58 9.18
CA GLY A 178 16.62 -5.28 8.21
C GLY A 178 16.12 -4.63 6.93
N SER A 179 17.04 -4.34 6.02
CA SER A 179 16.74 -3.73 4.72
C SER A 179 17.13 -4.63 3.57
N THR A 180 16.21 -4.82 2.63
CA THR A 180 16.45 -5.54 1.38
C THR A 180 16.38 -4.56 0.21
N LYS A 181 17.42 -4.55 -0.63
CA LYS A 181 17.45 -3.78 -1.87
C LYS A 181 17.02 -4.66 -3.04
N TYR A 182 16.11 -4.14 -3.87
CA TYR A 182 15.66 -4.81 -5.08
C TYR A 182 16.20 -4.09 -6.31
N THR A 183 16.20 -4.77 -7.45
CA THR A 183 16.51 -4.18 -8.77
C THR A 183 15.33 -4.44 -9.69
N LEU A 184 14.73 -3.39 -10.24
CA LEU A 184 13.60 -3.49 -11.17
C LEU A 184 14.09 -3.45 -12.62
N SER A 185 13.28 -3.98 -13.55
CA SER A 185 13.58 -4.01 -15.00
C SER A 185 13.74 -2.63 -15.64
N ASN A 186 13.25 -1.57 -14.99
CA ASN A 186 13.45 -0.18 -15.41
C ASN A 186 14.72 0.47 -14.81
N GLY A 187 15.56 -0.31 -14.12
CA GLY A 187 16.81 0.16 -13.49
C GLY A 187 16.64 0.80 -12.10
N GLN A 188 15.41 1.00 -11.61
CA GLN A 188 15.19 1.51 -10.25
C GLN A 188 15.61 0.48 -9.20
N THR A 189 16.15 0.95 -8.08
CA THR A 189 16.63 0.07 -7.00
C THR A 189 15.99 0.37 -5.63
N PRO A 190 14.69 0.09 -5.46
CA PRO A 190 13.98 0.43 -4.25
C PRO A 190 14.43 -0.42 -3.05
N ILE A 191 14.22 0.12 -1.85
CA ILE A 191 14.58 -0.52 -0.58
C ILE A 191 13.31 -0.84 0.20
N VAL A 192 13.23 -2.03 0.77
CA VAL A 192 12.19 -2.41 1.74
C VAL A 192 12.87 -2.68 3.07
N SER A 193 12.45 -1.98 4.12
CA SER A 193 12.96 -2.06 5.48
C SER A 193 11.87 -2.56 6.42
N SER A 194 12.10 -3.67 7.12
CA SER A 194 11.24 -4.25 8.17
C SER A 194 11.87 -4.22 9.55
#